data_AF-A0A434DUL2-F1
#
_entry.id   AF-A0A434DUL2-F1
#
_cell.length_a   1.000
_cell.length_b   1.000
_cell.length_c   1.000
_cell.angle_alpha   90.00
_cell.angle_beta   90.00
_cell.angle_gamma   90.00
#
_symmetry.space_group_name_H-M   'P 1'
#
loop_
_entity.id
_entity.type
_entity.pdbx_description
1 polymer ?
#
loop_
_entity_poly.entity_id
_entity_poly.type
_entity_poly.pdbx_seq_one_letter_code
_entity_poly.pdbx_strand_id
1 'polypeptide(L)' 'TVIGGANLAGGMGTAFGAVVGAALIEVIRNSLGLLGINAFWQGTFIGGAILMAVLFDRLRNFRRNE' A
#
# COMPACT_ATOMS: atom_id res chain seq x y z
N THR A 1 -2.89 2.69 9.76
CA THR A 1 -3.35 2.85 8.38
C THR A 1 -3.41 1.48 7.75
N VAL A 2 -4.61 0.91 7.56
CA VAL A 2 -4.73 -0.52 7.22
C VAL A 2 -4.55 -0.75 5.71
N ILE A 3 -5.02 0.16 4.84
CA ILE A 3 -4.66 0.27 3.42
C ILE A 3 -5.01 1.71 2.98
N GLY A 4 -4.11 2.41 2.27
CA GLY A 4 -4.38 3.66 1.56
C GLY A 4 -4.56 4.95 2.39
N GLY A 5 -4.82 4.86 3.67
CA GLY A 5 -5.08 6.05 4.48
C GLY A 5 -6.11 5.79 5.55
N ALA A 6 -7.08 4.89 5.33
CA ALA A 6 -8.11 4.61 6.33
C ALA A 6 -7.50 4.13 7.66
N ASN A 7 -7.95 4.76 8.75
CA ASN A 7 -7.59 4.35 10.09
C ASN A 7 -8.80 3.76 10.81
N LEU A 8 -8.69 2.50 11.21
CA LEU A 8 -9.68 1.80 12.04
C LEU A 8 -9.33 1.91 13.55
N ALA A 9 -8.18 2.49 13.91
CA ALA A 9 -7.62 2.52 15.26
C ALA A 9 -7.20 3.93 15.77
N GLY A 10 -7.63 5.02 15.10
CA GLY A 10 -7.49 6.40 15.61
C GLY A 10 -6.27 7.18 15.10
N GLY A 11 -6.46 8.05 14.10
CA GLY A 11 -5.43 8.89 13.46
C GLY A 11 -5.84 9.31 12.03
N MET A 12 -5.32 10.43 11.52
CA MET A 12 -5.79 11.15 10.31
C MET A 12 -5.72 10.33 9.02
N GLY A 13 -6.79 9.60 8.74
CA GLY A 13 -6.92 8.76 7.56
C GLY A 13 -8.20 9.04 6.79
N THR A 14 -8.11 9.47 5.52
CA THR A 14 -9.31 9.82 4.74
C THR A 14 -9.83 8.64 3.91
N ALA A 15 -11.15 8.61 3.68
CA ALA A 15 -11.78 7.64 2.78
C ALA A 15 -11.20 7.69 1.36
N PHE A 16 -10.84 8.90 0.89
CA PHE A 16 -10.19 9.09 -0.40
C PHE A 16 -8.85 8.36 -0.48
N GLY A 17 -8.03 8.44 0.57
CA GLY A 17 -6.78 7.67 0.66
C GLY A 17 -7.03 6.17 0.57
N ALA A 18 -8.06 5.65 1.24
CA ALA A 18 -8.41 4.23 1.18
C ALA A 18 -8.75 3.76 -0.24
N VAL A 19 -9.53 4.54 -0.99
CA VAL A 19 -9.88 4.24 -2.39
C VAL A 19 -8.63 4.24 -3.27
N VAL A 20 -7.76 5.24 -3.11
CA VAL A 20 -6.50 5.31 -3.86
C VAL A 20 -5.59 4.12 -3.53
N GLY A 21 -5.49 3.74 -2.26
CA GLY A 21 -4.71 2.58 -1.84
C GLY A 21 -5.27 1.25 -2.36
N ALA A 22 -6.60 1.09 -2.37
CA ALA A 22 -7.25 -0.08 -2.94
C ALA A 22 -7.01 -0.18 -4.46
N ALA A 23 -7.12 0.95 -5.17
CA ALA A 23 -6.84 1.00 -6.62
C ALA A 23 -5.37 0.64 -6.93
N LEU A 24 -4.42 1.13 -6.12
CA LEU A 24 -3.00 0.77 -6.27
C LEU A 24 -2.75 -0.73 -6.09
N ILE A 25 -3.39 -1.37 -5.12
CA ILE A 25 -3.25 -2.82 -4.90
C ILE A 25 -3.78 -3.59 -6.12
N GLU A 26 -4.91 -3.16 -6.68
CA GLU A 26 -5.48 -3.78 -7.87
C GLU A 26 -4.56 -3.65 -9.09
N VAL A 27 -3.94 -2.47 -9.28
CA VAL A 27 -2.95 -2.23 -10.34
C VAL A 27 -1.74 -3.14 -10.17
N ILE A 28 -1.22 -3.29 -8.95
CA ILE A 28 -0.09 -4.20 -8.67
C ILE A 28 -0.48 -5.64 -8.99
N ARG A 29 -1.65 -6.10 -8.53
CA ARG A 29 -2.15 -7.45 -8.80
C ARG A 29 -2.26 -7.71 -10.31
N ASN A 30 -2.85 -6.77 -11.05
CA ASN A 30 -3.02 -6.89 -12.49
C ASN A 30 -1.66 -6.91 -13.22
N SER A 31 -0.74 -6.04 -12.80
CA SER A 31 0.63 -5.99 -13.34
C SER A 31 1.39 -7.29 -13.13
N LEU A 32 1.33 -7.87 -11.92
CA LEU A 32 1.96 -9.16 -11.62
C LEU A 32 1.33 -10.31 -12.43
N GLY A 33 0.02 -10.25 -12.68
CA GLY A 33 -0.68 -11.17 -13.56
C GLY A 33 -0.21 -11.10 -15.01
N LEU A 34 -0.06 -9.88 -15.55
CA LEU A 34 0.46 -9.65 -16.91
C LEU A 34 1.92 -10.09 -17.06
N LEU A 35 2.72 -9.97 -16.00
CA LEU A 35 4.10 -10.46 -15.94
C LEU A 35 4.20 -12.00 -15.85
N GLY A 36 3.06 -12.71 -15.79
CA GLY A 36 3.04 -14.17 -15.69
C GLY A 36 3.55 -14.70 -14.36
N ILE A 37 3.56 -13.87 -13.31
CA ILE A 37 4.01 -14.30 -11.99
C ILE A 37 2.97 -15.24 -11.38
N ASN A 38 3.44 -16.41 -10.96
CA ASN A 38 2.62 -17.45 -10.34
C ASN A 38 1.86 -16.90 -9.11
N ALA A 39 0.59 -17.26 -8.97
CA ALA A 39 -0.27 -16.83 -7.86
C ALA A 39 0.34 -17.10 -6.46
N PHE A 40 1.17 -18.13 -6.34
CA PHE A 40 1.95 -18.42 -5.13
C PHE A 40 2.85 -17.23 -4.71
N TRP A 41 3.50 -16.58 -5.66
CA TRP A 41 4.41 -15.45 -5.41
C TRP A 41 3.71 -14.11 -5.37
N GLN A 42 2.53 -13.98 -5.99
CA GLN A 42 1.81 -12.69 -6.06
C GLN A 42 1.54 -12.09 -4.68
N GLY A 43 1.16 -12.91 -3.69
CA GLY A 43 0.95 -12.44 -2.32
C GLY A 43 2.20 -11.83 -1.69
N THR A 44 3.37 -12.47 -1.89
CA THR A 44 4.65 -11.99 -1.38
C THR A 44 5.06 -10.67 -2.04
N PHE A 45 4.86 -10.52 -3.35
CA PHE A 45 5.15 -9.25 -4.05
C PHE A 45 4.22 -8.12 -3.59
N ILE A 46 2.92 -8.39 -3.47
CA ILE A 46 1.94 -7.39 -3.00
C ILE A 46 2.28 -6.97 -1.57
N GLY A 47 2.54 -7.92 -0.66
CA GLY A 47 2.91 -7.64 0.72
C GLY A 47 4.24 -6.88 0.82
N GLY A 48 5.25 -7.27 0.04
CA GLY A 48 6.54 -6.59 -0.04
C GLY A 48 6.43 -5.15 -0.55
N ALA A 49 5.61 -4.92 -1.58
CA ALA A 49 5.34 -3.58 -2.10
C ALA A 49 4.64 -2.69 -1.06
N ILE A 50 3.67 -3.23 -0.31
CA ILE A 50 2.99 -2.50 0.77
C ILE A 50 3.96 -2.15 1.89
N LEU A 51 4.80 -3.10 2.33
CA LEU A 51 5.80 -2.85 3.36
C LEU A 51 6.78 -1.76 2.94
N MET A 52 7.29 -1.81 1.70
CA MET A 52 8.15 -0.75 1.16
C MET A 52 7.44 0.60 1.10
N ALA A 53 6.19 0.65 0.63
CA ALA A 53 5.40 1.86 0.57
C ALA A 53 5.20 2.49 1.96
N VAL A 54 4.84 1.67 2.96
CA VAL A 54 4.65 2.12 4.34
C VAL A 54 5.97 2.54 4.97
N LEU A 55 7.07 1.83 4.73
CA LEU A 55 8.38 2.20 5.26
C LEU A 55 8.85 3.54 4.69
N PHE A 56 8.68 3.76 3.39
CA PHE A 56 9.00 5.02 2.73
C PHE A 56 8.12 6.16 3.25
N ASP A 57 6.81 5.92 3.40
CA ASP A 57 5.87 6.88 3.97
C ASP A 57 6.25 7.25 5.41
N ARG A 58 6.59 6.26 6.24
CA ARG A 58 7.07 6.48 7.63
C ARG A 58 8.35 7.30 7.68
N LEU A 59 9.34 7.01 6.82
CA LEU A 59 10.56 7.81 6.73
C LEU A 59 10.28 9.25 6.30
N ARG A 60 9.41 9.43 5.30
CA ARG A 60 9.04 10.74 4.77
C ARG A 60 8.28 11.57 5.80
N ASN A 61 7.37 10.95 6.55
CA ASN A 61 6.59 11.64 7.57
C ASN A 61 7.44 12.05 8.78
N PHE A 62 8.52 11.32 9.08
CA PHE A 62 9.49 11.71 10.11
C PHE A 62 10.24 13.01 9.76
N ARG A 63 10.50 13.27 8.48
CA ARG A 63 11.14 14.52 8.01
C ARG A 63 10.20 15.73 7.97
N ARG A 64 8.89 15.53 8.16
CA ARG A 64 7.89 16.61 8.13
C ARG A 64 7.58 17.15 9.53
N ASN A 65 8.35 16.74 10.53
CA ASN A 65 8.28 17.23 11.91
C ASN A 65 9.44 18.21 12.25
N GLU A 66 9.93 18.93 11.23
CA GLU A 66 10.62 20.22 11.38
C GLU A 66 9.74 21.29 10.69
#